data_AF-A0A2N1QPL1-F1
#
_entry.id   AF-A0A2N1QPL1-F1
#
_cell.length_a   1.000
_cell.length_b   1.000
_cell.length_c   1.000
_cell.angle_alpha   90.00
_cell.angle_beta   90.00
_cell.angle_gamma   90.00
#
_symmetry.space_group_name_H-M   'P 1'
#
loop_
_entity.id
_entity.type
_entity.pdbx_description
1 polymer ?
#
loop_
_entity_poly.entity_id
_entity_poly.type
_entity_poly.pdbx_seq_one_letter_code
_entity_poly.pdbx_strand_id
1 'polypeptide(L)'
;MEPSRADDYAAATVELAGKEPGKKMLVKGEPIVYGLSIPKDAPNADGAMRFVEFVLSPEGGLAVFQEMGQDIVGPKAMGAGESIPAALKALLKN
;
A
#
# COMPACT_ATOMS: atom_id res chain seq x y z
N MET A 1 -3.06 -8.93 6.50
CA MET A 1 -4.35 -8.83 5.76
C MET A 1 -4.09 -9.22 4.31
N GLU A 2 -4.60 -10.37 3.88
CA GLU A 2 -4.16 -11.04 2.65
C GLU A 2 -4.91 -10.56 1.40
N PRO A 3 -4.27 -9.91 0.40
CA PRO A 3 -4.94 -9.43 -0.80
C PRO A 3 -5.60 -10.54 -1.62
N SER A 4 -5.08 -11.76 -1.51
CA SER A 4 -5.62 -12.97 -2.16
C SER A 4 -7.02 -13.35 -1.66
N ARG A 5 -7.48 -12.79 -0.53
CA ARG A 5 -8.80 -13.05 0.05
C ARG A 5 -9.83 -11.97 -0.29
N ALA A 6 -9.63 -11.23 -1.38
CA ALA A 6 -10.53 -10.15 -1.81
C ALA A 6 -12.01 -10.58 -1.87
N ASP A 7 -12.29 -11.78 -2.38
CA ASP A 7 -13.65 -12.32 -2.47
C ASP A 7 -14.27 -12.57 -1.09
N ASP A 8 -13.49 -13.06 -0.12
CA ASP A 8 -13.95 -13.26 1.27
C ASP A 8 -14.30 -11.92 1.93
N TYR A 9 -13.46 -10.90 1.74
CA TYR A 9 -13.73 -9.57 2.30
C TYR A 9 -14.98 -8.94 1.68
N ALA A 10 -15.20 -9.15 0.38
CA ALA A 10 -16.36 -8.62 -0.32
C ALA A 10 -17.70 -9.23 0.14
N ALA A 11 -17.67 -10.35 0.87
CA ALA A 11 -18.85 -10.93 1.52
C ALA A 11 -19.39 -10.05 2.66
N ALA A 12 -18.52 -9.26 3.31
CA ALA A 12 -18.96 -8.26 4.27
C ALA A 12 -19.42 -6.99 3.52
N THR A 13 -20.66 -6.56 3.77
CA THR A 13 -21.20 -5.34 3.15
C THR A 13 -21.87 -4.48 4.21
N VAL A 14 -21.63 -3.17 4.16
CA VAL A 14 -22.24 -2.18 5.05
C VAL A 14 -22.98 -1.12 4.24
N GLU A 15 -24.09 -0.63 4.79
CA GLU A 15 -24.84 0.49 4.22
C GLU A 15 -24.40 1.80 4.88
N LEU A 16 -23.92 2.75 4.07
CA LEU A 16 -23.44 4.05 4.50
C LEU A 16 -24.28 5.17 3.87
N ALA A 17 -24.18 6.37 4.42
CA ALA A 17 -24.73 7.57 3.79
C ALA A 17 -24.10 7.79 2.42
N GLY A 18 -24.92 8.00 1.41
CA GLY A 18 -24.49 8.28 0.04
C GLY A 18 -24.05 9.73 -0.14
N LYS A 19 -23.66 10.07 -1.38
CA LYS A 19 -23.16 11.41 -1.74
C LYS A 19 -24.20 12.53 -1.63
N GLU A 20 -25.50 12.18 -1.56
CA GLU A 20 -26.59 13.14 -1.45
C GLU A 20 -27.43 12.85 -0.20
N PRO A 21 -28.02 13.88 0.44
CA PRO A 21 -28.91 13.70 1.58
C PRO A 21 -30.03 12.69 1.28
N GLY A 22 -30.22 11.73 2.19
CA GLY A 22 -31.25 10.69 2.06
C GLY A 22 -30.90 9.53 1.12
N LYS A 23 -29.81 9.62 0.34
CA LYS A 23 -29.29 8.46 -0.42
C LYS A 23 -28.43 7.57 0.47
N LYS A 24 -28.48 6.27 0.21
CA LYS A 24 -27.65 5.24 0.85
C LYS A 24 -26.71 4.65 -0.20
N MET A 25 -25.55 4.17 0.23
CA MET A 25 -24.63 3.41 -0.61
C MET A 25 -24.18 2.14 0.10
N LEU A 26 -24.03 1.06 -0.65
CA LEU A 26 -23.47 -0.19 -0.15
C LEU A 26 -21.96 -0.18 -0.41
N VAL A 27 -21.18 -0.45 0.64
CA VAL A 27 -19.73 -0.60 0.58
C VAL A 27 -19.39 -2.04 0.90
N LYS A 28 -18.71 -2.70 -0.04
CA LYS A 28 -18.16 -4.04 0.14
C LYS A 28 -16.82 -3.95 0.84
N GLY A 29 -16.51 -4.94 1.67
CA GLY A 29 -15.19 -5.07 2.27
C GLY A 29 -14.12 -5.32 1.21
N GLU A 30 -12.93 -4.75 1.43
CA GLU A 30 -11.75 -4.92 0.59
C GLU A 30 -10.52 -5.10 1.49
N PRO A 31 -9.44 -5.77 1.00
CA PRO A 31 -8.19 -5.85 1.73
C PRO A 31 -7.62 -4.46 2.05
N ILE A 32 -7.16 -4.26 3.29
CA ILE A 32 -6.46 -3.03 3.69
C ILE A 32 -4.99 -3.17 3.27
N VAL A 33 -4.60 -2.50 2.18
CA VAL A 33 -3.23 -2.52 1.63
C VAL A 33 -2.69 -1.11 1.54
N TYR A 34 -1.52 -0.89 2.15
CA TYR A 34 -0.83 0.40 2.10
C TYR A 34 0.04 0.51 0.86
N GLY A 35 -0.06 1.66 0.19
CA GLY A 35 0.83 2.06 -0.90
C GLY A 35 1.60 3.33 -0.52
N LEU A 36 2.78 3.49 -1.11
CA LEU A 36 3.61 4.68 -0.99
C LEU A 36 4.17 5.06 -2.37
N SER A 37 4.45 6.34 -2.58
CA SER A 37 4.98 6.85 -3.84
C SER A 37 5.85 8.08 -3.60
N ILE A 38 6.78 8.34 -4.51
CA ILE A 38 7.57 9.57 -4.55
C ILE A 38 6.89 10.51 -5.57
N PRO A 39 6.42 11.70 -5.17
CA PRO A 39 5.88 12.69 -6.09
C PRO A 39 6.90 13.09 -7.16
N LYS A 40 6.44 13.35 -8.39
CA LYS A 40 7.32 13.69 -9.52
C LYS A 40 8.11 14.99 -9.31
N ASP A 41 7.54 15.91 -8.55
CA ASP A 41 8.06 17.24 -8.23
C ASP A 41 8.55 17.33 -6.76
N ALA A 42 8.90 16.19 -6.15
CA ALA A 42 9.40 16.16 -4.78
C ALA A 42 10.62 17.12 -4.63
N PRO A 43 10.54 18.13 -3.73
CA PRO A 43 11.59 19.14 -3.60
C PRO A 43 12.92 18.57 -3.08
N ASN A 44 12.89 17.37 -2.50
CA ASN A 44 14.05 16.59 -2.09
C ASN A 44 13.90 15.14 -2.56
N ALA A 45 14.10 14.90 -3.85
CA ALA A 45 13.97 13.59 -4.46
C ALA A 45 14.96 12.56 -3.86
N ASP A 46 16.19 12.98 -3.57
CA ASP A 46 17.22 12.11 -2.99
C ASP A 46 16.85 11.63 -1.57
N GLY A 47 16.35 12.55 -0.74
CA GLY A 47 15.85 12.21 0.59
C GLY A 47 14.64 11.29 0.54
N ALA A 48 13.71 11.55 -0.39
CA ALA A 48 12.56 10.68 -0.61
C ALA A 48 12.99 9.27 -1.03
N MET A 49 13.99 9.15 -1.93
CA MET A 49 14.53 7.86 -2.35
C MET A 49 15.08 7.06 -1.16
N ARG A 50 15.95 7.69 -0.35
CA ARG A 50 16.53 7.05 0.83
C ARG A 50 15.48 6.63 1.85
N PHE A 51 14.43 7.44 2.01
CA PHE A 51 13.32 7.09 2.90
C PHE A 51 12.56 5.87 2.39
N VAL A 52 12.26 5.81 1.10
CA VAL A 52 11.61 4.63 0.50
C VAL A 52 12.49 3.39 0.61
N GLU A 53 13.79 3.49 0.33
CA GLU A 53 14.74 2.40 0.54
C GLU A 53 14.71 1.88 1.98
N PHE A 54 14.69 2.78 2.97
CA PHE A 54 14.56 2.41 4.37
C PHE A 54 13.23 1.72 4.67
N VAL A 55 12.11 2.27 4.21
CA VAL A 55 10.77 1.71 4.45
C VAL A 55 10.65 0.29 3.88
N LEU A 56 11.23 0.04 2.70
CA LEU A 56 11.20 -1.26 2.03
C LEU A 56 12.30 -2.23 2.50
N SER A 57 13.26 -1.77 3.30
CA SER A 57 14.35 -2.61 3.81
C SER A 57 13.82 -3.66 4.81
N PRO A 58 14.18 -4.94 4.66
CA PRO A 58 13.83 -6.00 5.62
C PRO A 58 14.30 -5.71 7.05
N GLU A 59 15.48 -5.12 7.20
CA GLU A 59 16.11 -4.78 8.48
C GLU A 59 15.74 -3.35 8.95
N GLY A 60 15.01 -2.61 8.13
CA GLY A 60 14.60 -1.23 8.39
C GLY A 60 13.10 -1.14 8.66
N GLY A 61 12.39 -0.38 7.84
CA GLY A 61 10.98 -0.08 8.05
C GLY A 61 10.07 -1.32 8.06
N LEU A 62 10.38 -2.37 7.30
CA LEU A 62 9.59 -3.60 7.33
C LEU A 62 9.65 -4.31 8.68
N ALA A 63 10.82 -4.34 9.33
CA ALA A 63 10.95 -4.88 10.69
C ALA A 63 10.10 -4.07 11.68
N VAL A 64 10.11 -2.74 11.58
CA VAL A 64 9.29 -1.86 12.43
C VAL A 64 7.79 -2.16 12.26
N PHE A 65 7.31 -2.33 11.03
CA PHE A 65 5.90 -2.69 10.81
C PHE A 65 5.54 -4.03 11.45
N GLN A 66 6.41 -5.05 11.33
CA GLN A 66 6.19 -6.35 11.97
C GLN A 66 6.14 -6.23 13.50
N GLU A 67 7.07 -5.49 14.11
CA GLU A 67 7.08 -5.25 15.55
C GLU A 67 5.83 -4.52 16.05
N MET A 68 5.29 -3.62 15.21
CA MET A 68 4.05 -2.88 15.50
C MET A 68 2.78 -3.67 15.18
N GLY A 69 2.88 -4.95 14.80
CA GLY A 69 1.75 -5.84 14.55
C GLY A 69 1.12 -5.70 13.17
N GLN A 70 1.82 -5.09 12.22
CA GLN A 70 1.38 -4.99 10.83
C GLN A 70 2.07 -6.06 9.98
N ASP A 71 1.29 -7.00 9.46
CA ASP A 71 1.78 -8.03 8.54
C ASP A 71 2.37 -7.42 7.26
N ILE A 72 3.44 -8.05 6.77
CA ILE A 72 4.10 -7.66 5.53
C ILE A 72 3.60 -8.51 4.37
N VAL A 73 2.77 -7.88 3.54
CA VAL A 73 2.18 -8.46 2.33
C VAL A 73 3.00 -8.17 1.07
N GLY A 74 3.97 -7.25 1.18
CA GLY A 74 4.85 -6.80 0.12
C GLY A 74 6.34 -6.95 0.49
N PRO A 75 7.22 -6.10 -0.06
CA PRO A 75 6.92 -4.97 -0.96
C PRO A 75 6.76 -5.41 -2.41
N LYS A 76 5.76 -4.87 -3.12
CA LYS A 76 5.47 -5.16 -4.53
C LYS A 76 5.31 -3.87 -5.31
N ALA A 77 5.72 -3.89 -6.58
CA ALA A 77 5.41 -2.82 -7.52
C ALA A 77 3.91 -2.79 -7.82
N MET A 78 3.31 -1.60 -7.79
CA MET A 78 1.95 -1.38 -8.31
C MET A 78 2.02 -0.33 -9.43
N GLY A 79 1.61 -0.69 -10.65
CA GLY A 79 1.67 0.18 -11.84
C GLY A 79 2.71 -0.26 -12.88
N ALA A 80 2.90 0.55 -13.94
CA ALA A 80 3.86 0.27 -15.00
C ALA A 80 5.29 0.28 -14.43
N GLY A 81 5.92 -0.88 -14.30
CA GLY A 81 7.24 -1.07 -13.64
C GLY A 81 8.41 -0.27 -14.23
N GLU A 82 8.19 0.45 -15.34
CA GLU A 82 9.13 1.41 -15.93
C GLU A 82 9.34 2.66 -15.07
N SER A 83 8.36 3.05 -14.25
CA SER A 83 8.44 4.24 -13.38
C SER A 83 9.13 3.98 -12.04
N ILE A 84 9.53 2.73 -11.75
CA ILE A 84 10.21 2.38 -10.50
C ILE A 84 11.72 2.51 -10.68
N PRO A 85 12.39 3.37 -9.87
CA PRO A 85 13.84 3.51 -9.86
C PRO A 85 14.56 2.18 -9.71
N ALA A 86 15.66 1.98 -10.44
CA ALA A 86 16.41 0.74 -10.42
C ALA A 86 16.87 0.33 -9.00
N ALA A 87 17.24 1.30 -8.17
CA ALA A 87 17.65 1.10 -6.78
C ALA A 87 16.57 0.38 -5.93
N LEU A 88 15.29 0.64 -6.20
CA LEU A 88 14.19 0.05 -5.46
C LEU A 88 13.83 -1.36 -5.94
N LYS A 89 14.17 -1.71 -7.19
CA LYS A 89 13.79 -3.02 -7.77
C LYS A 89 14.37 -4.20 -7.00
N ALA A 90 15.57 -4.05 -6.42
CA ALA A 90 16.21 -5.10 -5.61
C ALA A 90 15.49 -5.36 -4.28
N LEU A 91 14.69 -4.40 -3.80
CA LEU A 91 13.94 -4.52 -2.55
C LEU A 91 12.53 -5.09 -2.76
N LEU A 92 12.05 -5.15 -4.00
CA LEU A 92 10.72 -5.66 -4.32
C LEU A 92 10.70 -7.18 -4.40
N LYS A 93 9.64 -7.80 -3.86
CA LYS A 93 9.33 -9.21 -4.03
C LYS A 93 8.44 -9.38 -5.25
N ASN A 94 8.67 -10.45 -6.02
CA ASN A 94 7.84 -10.83 -7.18
C ASN A 94 6.40 -11.20 -6.76
#